data_AF-A0A953IHR8-F1
#
_entry.id   AF-A0A953IHR8-F1
#
_cell.length_a   1.000
_cell.length_b   1.000
_cell.length_c   1.000
_cell.angle_alpha   90.00
_cell.angle_beta   90.00
_cell.angle_gamma   90.00
#
_symmetry.space_group_name_H-M   'P 1'
#
loop_
_entity.id
_entity.type
_entity.pdbx_description
1 polymer ?
#
loop_
_entity_poly.entity_id
_entity_poly.type
_entity_poly.pdbx_seq_one_letter_code
_entity_poly.pdbx_strand_id
1 'polypeptide(L)'
;MKMIGLSVMLMLLAGCGQQQTGTMIDPQDAAKVARGQAVYAASCAACHGTRLEGQPDWRSRKPDGRMPAPPHDDSGHTWHHPDEILFGITKEGLVPGKYGPPGYVSDMPA
;
A
#
# COMPACT_ATOMS: atom_id res chain seq x y z
N MET A 1 63.99 -18.85 -24.28
CA MET A 1 62.95 -19.88 -24.56
C MET A 1 62.48 -20.39 -23.20
N LYS A 2 61.23 -20.31 -22.71
CA LYS A 2 59.95 -19.74 -23.12
C LYS A 2 59.32 -19.24 -21.80
N MET A 3 58.98 -17.96 -21.71
CA MET A 3 58.21 -17.41 -20.59
C MET A 3 56.74 -17.79 -20.79
N ILE A 4 56.21 -18.70 -19.98
CA ILE A 4 54.78 -19.02 -19.97
C ILE A 4 54.15 -18.09 -18.94
N GLY A 5 53.65 -16.94 -19.42
CA GLY A 5 52.91 -15.99 -18.60
C GLY A 5 51.55 -16.56 -18.25
N LEU A 6 51.33 -16.79 -16.95
CA LEU A 6 50.04 -17.18 -16.39
C LEU A 6 49.16 -15.92 -16.32
N SER A 7 48.40 -15.65 -17.39
CA SER A 7 47.40 -14.58 -17.38
C SER A 7 46.26 -14.96 -16.45
N VAL A 8 46.31 -14.48 -15.20
CA VAL A 8 45.19 -14.52 -14.27
C VAL A 8 44.20 -13.45 -14.73
N MET A 9 43.21 -13.86 -15.53
CA MET A 9 42.09 -13.03 -15.91
C MET A 9 41.20 -12.85 -14.68
N LEU A 10 41.32 -11.68 -14.04
CA LEU A 10 40.51 -11.22 -12.93
C LEU A 10 39.04 -11.12 -13.39
N MET A 11 38.26 -12.18 -13.18
CA MET A 11 36.82 -12.19 -13.45
C MET A 11 36.13 -11.19 -12.53
N LEU A 12 35.39 -10.28 -13.17
CA LEU A 12 34.69 -9.17 -12.57
C LEU A 12 33.74 -9.63 -11.45
N LEU A 13 33.79 -8.91 -10.34
CA LEU A 13 32.79 -8.93 -9.27
C LEU A 13 31.42 -8.65 -9.89
N ALA A 14 30.61 -9.70 -10.03
CA ALA A 14 29.18 -9.56 -10.31
C ALA A 14 28.56 -8.86 -9.10
N GLY A 15 28.29 -7.57 -9.23
CA GLY A 15 27.52 -6.82 -8.26
C GLY A 15 26.13 -7.44 -8.12
N CYS A 16 25.72 -7.74 -6.90
CA CYS A 16 24.32 -8.01 -6.58
C CYS A 16 23.52 -6.73 -6.74
N GLY A 17 23.21 -6.35 -7.99
CA GLY A 17 22.12 -5.42 -8.26
C GLY A 17 20.82 -6.17 -8.06
N GLN A 18 20.22 -6.09 -6.87
CA GLN A 18 18.82 -6.45 -6.70
C GLN A 18 17.98 -5.46 -7.52
N GLN A 19 17.63 -5.86 -8.74
CA GLN A 19 16.54 -5.22 -9.47
C GLN A 19 15.27 -5.42 -8.63
N GLN A 20 14.79 -4.36 -7.99
CA GLN A 20 13.43 -4.32 -7.45
C GLN A 20 12.45 -4.39 -8.62
N THR A 21 12.08 -5.61 -8.99
CA THR A 21 10.95 -5.88 -9.88
C THR A 21 9.68 -5.83 -9.03
N GLY A 22 9.06 -4.66 -8.96
CA GLY A 22 7.73 -4.50 -8.38
C GLY A 22 7.38 -3.06 -8.02
N THR A 23 6.22 -2.61 -8.46
CA THR A 23 5.55 -1.35 -8.10
C THR A 23 5.07 -1.40 -6.62
N MET A 24 5.96 -1.73 -5.68
CA MET A 24 5.61 -1.80 -4.26
C MET A 24 5.44 -0.41 -3.66
N ILE A 25 4.53 -0.32 -2.68
CA ILE A 25 4.36 0.85 -1.82
C ILE A 25 5.59 0.92 -0.93
N ASP A 26 6.31 2.04 -1.00
CA ASP A 26 7.49 2.29 -0.17
C ASP A 26 7.18 3.42 0.83
N PRO A 27 6.94 3.12 2.11
CA PRO A 27 6.67 4.14 3.12
C PRO A 27 7.92 4.95 3.49
N GLN A 28 9.12 4.53 3.08
CA GLN A 28 10.37 5.25 3.34
C GLN A 28 10.68 6.30 2.27
N ASP A 29 9.97 6.29 1.14
CA ASP A 29 10.04 7.32 0.11
C ASP A 29 9.29 8.58 0.57
N ALA A 30 10.01 9.48 1.24
CA ALA A 30 9.44 10.71 1.80
C ALA A 30 8.73 11.58 0.76
N ALA A 31 9.16 11.58 -0.51
CA ALA A 31 8.52 12.35 -1.56
C ALA A 31 7.15 11.75 -1.92
N LYS A 32 7.05 10.42 -2.01
CA LYS A 32 5.75 9.73 -2.20
C LYS A 32 4.83 9.92 -1.00
N VAL A 33 5.35 9.82 0.23
CA VAL A 33 4.56 10.03 1.46
C VAL A 33 3.99 11.45 1.50
N ALA A 34 4.80 12.47 1.22
CA ALA A 34 4.35 13.87 1.19
C ALA A 34 3.26 14.09 0.13
N ARG A 35 3.40 13.49 -1.06
CA ARG A 35 2.36 13.52 -2.09
C ARG A 35 1.09 12.80 -1.64
N GLY A 36 1.23 11.63 -1.03
CA GLY A 36 0.13 10.83 -0.49
C GLY A 36 -0.65 11.58 0.59
N GLN A 37 0.03 12.32 1.46
CA GLN A 37 -0.61 13.16 2.48
C GLN A 37 -1.52 14.23 1.87
N ALA A 38 -1.09 14.89 0.79
CA ALA A 38 -1.92 15.89 0.10
C ALA A 38 -3.17 15.25 -0.53
N VAL A 39 -3.03 14.07 -1.15
CA VAL A 39 -4.16 13.31 -1.71
C VAL A 39 -5.10 12.85 -0.59
N TYR A 40 -4.56 12.35 0.51
CA TYR A 40 -5.35 11.87 1.64
C TYR A 40 -6.21 12.99 2.23
N ALA A 41 -5.63 14.17 2.45
CA ALA A 41 -6.36 15.32 2.97
C ALA A 41 -7.50 15.75 2.03
N ALA A 42 -7.29 15.69 0.72
CA ALA A 42 -8.28 16.11 -0.28
C ALA A 42 -9.42 15.09 -0.48
N SER A 43 -9.13 13.79 -0.37
CA SER A 43 -10.05 12.74 -0.85
C SER A 43 -10.48 11.72 0.20
N CYS A 44 -9.68 11.52 1.26
CA CYS A 44 -9.88 10.41 2.20
C CYS A 44 -10.32 10.91 3.59
N ALA A 45 -9.78 12.04 4.03
CA ALA A 45 -9.97 12.59 5.37
C ALA A 45 -11.44 12.94 5.69
N ALA A 46 -12.27 13.20 4.67
CA ALA A 46 -13.70 13.46 4.86
C ALA A 46 -14.44 12.28 5.52
N CYS A 47 -13.96 11.05 5.30
CA CYS A 47 -14.53 9.84 5.91
C CYS A 47 -13.59 9.23 6.97
N HIS A 48 -12.30 9.16 6.69
CA HIS A 48 -11.31 8.49 7.55
C HIS A 48 -10.65 9.41 8.59
N GLY A 49 -11.04 10.68 8.64
CA GLY A 49 -10.54 11.65 9.61
C GLY A 49 -9.20 12.30 9.21
N THR A 50 -8.98 13.54 9.62
CA THR A 50 -7.76 14.30 9.29
C THR A 50 -6.50 13.77 9.98
N ARG A 51 -6.66 13.00 11.05
CA ARG A 51 -5.59 12.34 11.80
C ARG A 51 -5.64 10.82 11.66
N LEU A 52 -6.30 10.33 10.61
CA LEU A 52 -6.45 8.89 10.32
C LEU A 52 -7.34 8.13 11.33
N GLU A 53 -8.10 8.83 12.17
CA GLU A 53 -8.81 8.23 13.31
C GLU A 53 -10.08 7.44 12.95
N GLY A 54 -10.52 7.52 11.70
CA GLY A 54 -11.76 6.88 11.25
C GLY A 54 -13.02 7.49 11.86
N GLN A 55 -14.14 6.82 11.63
CA GLN A 55 -15.42 7.16 12.24
C GLN A 55 -15.57 6.48 13.62
N PRO A 56 -16.36 7.06 14.54
CA PRO A 56 -16.72 6.40 15.78
C PRO A 56 -17.37 5.05 15.53
N ASP A 57 -17.19 4.12 16.48
CA ASP A 57 -17.80 2.78 16.44
C ASP A 57 -17.54 2.01 15.14
N TRP A 58 -16.40 2.23 14.48
CA TRP A 58 -16.07 1.65 13.16
C TRP A 58 -16.09 0.12 13.09
N ARG A 59 -16.10 -0.58 14.24
CA ARG A 59 -16.24 -2.04 14.34
C ARG A 59 -17.69 -2.52 14.38
N SER A 60 -18.66 -1.61 14.47
CA SER A 60 -20.09 -1.88 14.52
C SER A 60 -20.78 -1.41 13.25
N ARG A 61 -21.72 -2.21 12.72
CA ARG A 61 -22.52 -1.80 11.57
C ARG A 61 -23.46 -0.64 11.96
N LYS A 62 -23.61 0.30 11.04
CA LYS A 62 -24.64 1.35 11.09
C LYS A 62 -26.05 0.75 10.91
N PRO A 63 -27.13 1.52 11.17
CA PRO A 63 -28.50 1.06 10.94
C PRO A 63 -28.81 0.61 9.51
N ASP A 64 -28.08 1.14 8.52
CA ASP A 64 -28.18 0.74 7.10
C ASP A 64 -27.40 -0.54 6.77
N GLY A 65 -26.77 -1.17 7.78
CA GLY A 65 -25.98 -2.38 7.65
C GLY A 65 -24.55 -2.18 7.15
N ARG A 66 -24.12 -0.96 6.79
CA ARG A 66 -22.76 -0.68 6.32
C ARG A 66 -21.80 -0.46 7.49
N MET A 67 -20.51 -0.69 7.26
CA MET A 67 -19.47 -0.36 8.25
C MET A 67 -19.10 1.13 8.13
N PRO A 68 -18.88 1.83 9.25
CA PRO A 68 -18.23 3.14 9.24
C PRO A 68 -16.80 3.05 8.68
N ALA A 69 -16.25 4.19 8.25
CA ALA A 69 -14.87 4.25 7.76
C ALA A 69 -13.87 3.86 8.88
N PRO A 70 -13.02 2.84 8.69
CA PRO A 70 -12.06 2.42 9.70
C PRO A 70 -10.90 3.44 9.85
N PRO A 71 -10.23 3.46 11.00
CA PRO A 71 -9.01 4.23 11.18
C PRO A 71 -7.88 3.68 10.30
N HIS A 72 -7.05 4.59 9.81
CA HIS A 72 -5.80 4.30 9.10
C HIS A 72 -4.56 4.56 9.97
N ASP A 73 -4.75 4.91 11.25
CA ASP A 73 -3.70 4.91 12.27
C ASP A 73 -3.40 3.49 12.80
N ASP A 74 -2.63 3.42 13.89
CA ASP A 74 -2.21 2.18 14.54
C ASP A 74 -3.33 1.42 15.27
N SER A 75 -4.52 2.02 15.44
CA SER A 75 -5.70 1.35 16.01
C SER A 75 -6.46 0.48 15.00
N GLY A 76 -6.19 0.71 13.71
CA GLY A 76 -6.74 -0.01 12.57
C GLY A 76 -5.90 -1.21 12.13
N HIS A 77 -6.19 -1.74 10.94
CA HIS A 77 -5.43 -2.84 10.34
C HIS A 77 -5.31 -2.76 8.81
N THR A 78 -5.73 -1.66 8.19
CA THR A 78 -5.73 -1.53 6.72
C THR A 78 -4.34 -1.81 6.13
N TRP A 79 -3.28 -1.28 6.75
CA TRP A 79 -1.89 -1.41 6.27
C TRP A 79 -1.33 -2.84 6.33
N HIS A 80 -1.98 -3.79 7.02
CA HIS A 80 -1.56 -5.18 7.05
C HIS A 80 -1.85 -5.95 5.76
N HIS A 81 -2.63 -5.38 4.85
CA HIS A 81 -2.96 -6.02 3.57
C HIS A 81 -1.80 -5.89 2.56
N PRO A 82 -1.66 -6.85 1.62
CA PRO A 82 -0.67 -6.75 0.55
C PRO A 82 -0.86 -5.47 -0.30
N ASP A 83 0.24 -4.92 -0.81
CA ASP A 83 0.24 -3.70 -1.63
C ASP A 83 -0.72 -3.74 -2.82
N GLU A 84 -0.82 -4.88 -3.50
CA GLU A 84 -1.76 -5.07 -4.62
C GLU A 84 -3.22 -4.88 -4.19
N ILE A 85 -3.55 -5.31 -2.97
CA ILE A 85 -4.90 -5.14 -2.39
C ILE A 85 -5.10 -3.69 -1.99
N LEU A 86 -4.13 -3.06 -1.33
CA LEU A 86 -4.20 -1.64 -0.95
C LEU A 86 -4.38 -0.72 -2.15
N PHE A 87 -3.56 -0.93 -3.20
CA PHE A 87 -3.65 -0.18 -4.43
C PHE A 87 -4.99 -0.45 -5.14
N GLY A 88 -5.39 -1.71 -5.24
CA GLY A 88 -6.65 -2.12 -5.85
C GLY A 88 -7.88 -1.49 -5.20
N ILE A 89 -7.96 -1.56 -3.87
CA ILE A 89 -9.02 -0.91 -3.08
C ILE A 89 -9.05 0.59 -3.37
N THR A 90 -7.89 1.26 -3.30
CA THR A 90 -7.80 2.71 -3.53
C THR A 90 -8.19 3.10 -4.96
N LYS A 91 -7.85 2.26 -5.94
CA LYS A 91 -8.01 2.56 -7.37
C LYS A 91 -9.40 2.21 -7.91
N GLU A 92 -10.00 1.14 -7.42
CA GLU A 92 -11.23 0.54 -7.96
C GLU A 92 -12.39 0.55 -6.97
N GLY A 93 -12.15 0.99 -5.73
CA GLY A 93 -13.11 0.85 -4.64
C GLY A 93 -13.03 -0.52 -3.95
N LEU A 94 -13.85 -0.71 -2.91
CA LEU A 94 -13.94 -1.98 -2.18
C LEU A 94 -14.83 -2.99 -2.95
N VAL A 95 -14.37 -3.43 -4.11
CA VAL A 95 -15.12 -4.29 -5.05
C VAL A 95 -15.52 -5.62 -4.37
N PRO A 96 -16.82 -5.94 -4.28
CA PRO A 96 -17.29 -7.16 -3.61
C PRO A 96 -16.85 -8.43 -4.33
N GLY A 97 -16.33 -9.40 -3.56
CA GLY A 97 -15.77 -10.64 -4.10
C GLY A 97 -14.35 -10.51 -4.67
N LYS A 98 -13.80 -9.29 -4.80
CA LYS A 98 -12.41 -9.05 -5.20
C LYS A 98 -11.56 -8.53 -4.05
N TYR A 99 -11.97 -7.41 -3.45
CA TYR A 99 -11.26 -6.77 -2.33
C TYR A 99 -12.06 -6.75 -1.02
N GLY A 100 -13.34 -7.10 -1.07
CA GLY A 100 -14.19 -7.29 0.10
C GLY A 100 -14.99 -8.60 0.01
N PRO A 101 -15.67 -9.00 1.10
CA PRO A 101 -16.54 -10.17 1.09
C PRO A 101 -17.62 -10.08 -0.01
N PRO A 102 -18.11 -11.22 -0.53
CA PRO A 102 -19.24 -11.23 -1.45
C PRO A 102 -20.43 -10.45 -0.90
N GLY A 103 -21.03 -9.58 -1.72
CA GLY A 103 -22.18 -8.75 -1.33
C GLY A 103 -21.86 -7.60 -0.37
N TYR A 104 -20.59 -7.32 -0.05
CA TYR A 104 -20.23 -6.17 0.76
C TYR A 104 -20.62 -4.85 0.07
N VAL A 105 -21.10 -3.86 0.83
CA VAL A 105 -21.45 -2.54 0.31
C VAL A 105 -20.66 -1.49 1.09
N SER A 106 -19.85 -0.72 0.38
CA SER A 106 -19.00 0.32 0.95
C SER A 106 -19.56 1.71 0.65
N ASP A 107 -19.31 2.67 1.54
CA ASP A 107 -19.51 4.10 1.29
C ASP A 107 -18.29 4.76 0.63
N MET A 108 -17.19 4.02 0.47
CA MET A 108 -16.01 4.52 -0.24
C MET A 108 -16.37 4.69 -1.73
N PRO A 109 -16.05 5.85 -2.35
CA PRO A 109 -16.30 6.09 -3.77
C PRO A 109 -15.60 5.04 -4.66
N ALA A 110 -16.22 4.73 -5.80
CA ALA A 110 -15.65 3.91 -6.87
C ALA A 110 -15.13 4.79 -8.02
#